data_AF-A0A7X7S5Q9-F1
#
_entry.id   AF-A0A7X7S5Q9-F1
#
_cell.length_a   1.000
_cell.length_b   1.000
_cell.length_c   1.000
_cell.angle_alpha   90.00
_cell.angle_beta   90.00
_cell.angle_gamma   90.00
#
_symmetry.space_group_name_H-M   'P 1'
#
loop_
_entity.id
_entity.type
_entity.pdbx_description
1 polymer ?
#
loop_
_entity_poly.entity_id
_entity_poly.type
_entity_poly.pdbx_seq_one_letter_code
_entity_poly.pdbx_strand_id
1 'polypeptide(L)'
;MTTLRVDRDRLWGSLMELKEIGAYQDEATGLQGVRRLALTDADAEARRRCVEWMLEAGLEVRVDRIGNVYATRPGTDRSLPCVLMGSHIDTVATGGAFDGTLGVLGG
;
A
#
# COMPACT_ATOMS: atom_id res chain seq x y z
N MET A 1 -13.04 -27.83 -2.79
CA MET A 1 -12.29 -26.56 -2.90
C MET A 1 -12.77 -25.64 -1.80
N THR A 2 -11.88 -25.13 -0.96
CA THR A 2 -12.21 -24.14 0.07
C THR A 2 -12.43 -22.80 -0.60
N THR A 3 -13.54 -22.14 -0.33
CA THR A 3 -13.81 -20.81 -0.85
C THR A 3 -12.82 -19.82 -0.23
N LEU A 4 -11.96 -19.20 -1.05
CA LEU A 4 -11.06 -18.15 -0.59
C LEU A 4 -11.87 -16.92 -0.15
N ARG A 5 -11.47 -16.34 0.99
CA ARG A 5 -12.04 -15.14 1.57
C ARG A 5 -10.92 -14.22 2.03
N VAL A 6 -11.13 -12.91 1.85
CA VAL A 6 -10.26 -11.89 2.43
C VAL A 6 -10.43 -11.91 3.95
N ASP A 7 -9.32 -11.84 4.66
CA ASP A 7 -9.30 -11.54 6.09
C ASP A 7 -9.51 -10.03 6.28
N ARG A 8 -10.70 -9.66 6.74
CA ARG A 8 -11.11 -8.26 6.88
C ARG A 8 -10.35 -7.55 8.00
N ASP A 9 -10.09 -8.26 9.09
CA ASP A 9 -9.42 -7.68 10.26
C ASP A 9 -7.96 -7.43 9.95
N ARG A 10 -7.32 -8.34 9.21
CA ARG A 10 -5.95 -8.13 8.70
C ARG A 10 -5.87 -6.93 7.76
N LEU A 11 -6.77 -6.83 6.78
CA LEU A 11 -6.79 -5.69 5.85
C LEU A 11 -7.00 -4.36 6.59
N TRP A 12 -7.95 -4.33 7.51
CA TRP A 12 -8.21 -3.14 8.33
C TRP A 12 -6.99 -2.76 9.17
N GLY A 13 -6.34 -3.74 9.81
CA GLY A 13 -5.12 -3.53 10.58
C GLY A 13 -4.01 -2.90 9.73
N SER A 14 -3.72 -3.45 8.55
CA SER A 14 -2.71 -2.90 7.65
C SER A 14 -3.04 -1.47 7.17
N LEU A 15 -4.32 -1.17 6.90
CA LEU A 15 -4.75 0.18 6.54
C LEU A 15 -4.54 1.18 7.67
N MET A 16 -4.91 0.79 8.90
CA MET A 16 -4.74 1.65 10.07
C MET A 16 -3.26 1.83 10.42
N GLU A 17 -2.43 0.81 10.25
CA GLU A 17 -1.00 0.91 10.44
C GLU A 17 -0.35 1.85 9.40
N LEU A 18 -0.69 1.71 8.11
CA LEU A 18 -0.13 2.58 7.07
C LEU A 18 -0.61 4.04 7.18
N LYS A 19 -1.82 4.25 7.74
CA LYS A 19 -2.37 5.60 7.99
C LYS A 19 -1.45 6.42 8.90
N GLU A 20 -0.81 5.81 9.88
CA GLU A 20 0.04 6.51 10.84
C GLU A 20 1.26 7.17 10.18
N ILE A 21 1.73 6.61 9.05
CA ILE A 21 2.85 7.15 8.29
C ILE A 21 2.37 8.36 7.48
N GLY A 22 2.72 9.56 7.96
CA GLY A 22 2.25 10.84 7.41
C GLY A 22 0.94 11.32 8.04
N ALA A 23 0.50 10.73 9.15
CA ALA A 23 -0.64 11.25 9.90
C ALA A 23 -0.40 12.71 10.34
N TYR A 24 -1.45 13.53 10.26
CA TYR A 24 -1.41 14.89 10.75
C TYR A 24 -2.72 15.26 11.44
N GLN A 25 -2.62 16.27 12.32
CA GLN A 25 -3.75 16.99 12.88
C GLN A 25 -3.52 18.48 12.60
N ASP A 26 -4.49 19.12 11.97
CA ASP A 26 -4.48 20.56 11.72
C ASP A 26 -5.21 21.26 12.88
N GLU A 27 -4.48 22.06 13.66
CA GLU A 27 -5.03 22.72 14.85
C GLU A 27 -6.08 23.79 14.52
N ALA A 28 -5.93 24.47 13.37
CA ALA A 28 -6.81 25.57 12.98
C ALA A 28 -8.19 25.08 12.52
N THR A 29 -8.22 23.95 11.83
CA THR A 29 -9.45 23.37 11.24
C THR A 29 -9.97 22.16 12.01
N GLY A 30 -9.17 21.56 12.90
CA GLY A 30 -9.47 20.31 13.58
C GLY A 30 -9.41 19.07 12.67
N LEU A 31 -8.97 19.22 11.42
CA LEU A 31 -8.89 18.11 10.47
C LEU A 31 -7.79 17.14 10.87
N GLN A 32 -8.08 15.85 10.67
CA GLN A 32 -7.11 14.77 10.80
C GLN A 32 -7.08 13.99 9.49
N GLY A 33 -5.89 13.61 9.06
CA GLY A 33 -5.73 12.90 7.80
C GLY A 33 -4.32 12.36 7.61
N VAL A 34 -4.00 12.07 6.36
CA VAL A 34 -2.70 11.57 5.93
C VAL A 34 -2.13 12.52 4.89
N ARG A 35 -0.97 13.09 5.20
CA ARG A 35 -0.14 13.92 4.33
C ARG A 35 1.15 13.18 4.01
N ARG A 36 1.07 12.30 3.03
CA ARG A 36 2.17 11.49 2.53
C ARG A 36 2.40 11.83 1.06
N LEU A 37 2.93 13.02 0.82
CA LEU A 37 3.19 13.50 -0.54
C LEU A 37 4.23 12.61 -1.23
N ALA A 38 4.06 12.38 -2.54
CA ALA A 38 4.98 11.57 -3.32
C ALA A 38 6.44 12.01 -3.15
N LEU A 39 7.34 11.02 -3.03
CA LEU A 39 8.79 11.20 -2.93
C LEU A 39 9.28 11.97 -1.69
N THR A 40 8.44 12.10 -0.67
CA THR A 40 8.87 12.57 0.67
C THR A 40 9.36 11.41 1.54
N ASP A 41 9.97 11.73 2.69
CA ASP A 41 10.40 10.71 3.65
C ASP A 41 9.23 9.83 4.13
N ALA A 42 8.04 10.41 4.29
CA ALA A 42 6.83 9.67 4.66
C ALA A 42 6.40 8.69 3.54
N ASP A 43 6.52 9.07 2.27
CA ASP A 43 6.26 8.15 1.15
C ASP A 43 7.32 7.04 1.11
N ALA A 44 8.59 7.38 1.30
CA ALA A 44 9.67 6.40 1.36
C ALA A 44 9.50 5.40 2.53
N GLU A 45 9.07 5.86 3.70
CA GLU A 45 8.74 5.02 4.86
C GLU A 45 7.55 4.09 4.56
N ALA A 46 6.45 4.61 4.03
CA ALA A 46 5.30 3.78 3.68
C ALA A 46 5.62 2.75 2.60
N ARG A 47 6.42 3.11 1.58
CA ARG A 47 6.90 2.15 0.56
C ARG A 47 7.71 1.03 1.19
N ARG A 48 8.62 1.34 2.12
CA ARG A 48 9.37 0.32 2.87
C ARG A 48 8.44 -0.60 3.64
N ARG A 49 7.43 -0.06 4.34
CA ARG A 49 6.47 -0.87 5.07
C ARG A 49 5.65 -1.80 4.17
N CYS A 50 5.18 -1.30 3.02
CA CYS A 50 4.49 -2.14 2.04
C CYS A 50 5.41 -3.24 1.49
N VAL A 51 6.67 -2.93 1.19
CA VAL A 51 7.66 -3.91 0.73
C VAL A 51 7.91 -5.00 1.79
N GLU A 52 8.01 -4.64 3.07
CA GLU A 52 8.13 -5.61 4.17
C GLU A 52 6.95 -6.57 4.18
N TRP A 53 5.71 -6.08 4.16
CA TRP A 53 4.52 -6.94 4.09
C TRP A 53 4.50 -7.85 2.86
N MET A 54 4.93 -7.33 1.70
CA MET A 54 5.02 -8.11 0.47
C MET A 54 6.05 -9.25 0.60
N LEU A 55 7.19 -8.99 1.21
CA LEU A 55 8.22 -9.99 1.49
C LEU A 55 7.76 -11.02 2.53
N GLU A 56 7.10 -10.58 3.60
CA GLU A 56 6.50 -11.46 4.64
C GLU A 56 5.42 -12.37 4.04
N ALA A 57 4.69 -11.90 3.05
CA ALA A 57 3.72 -12.69 2.27
C ALA A 57 4.37 -13.64 1.25
N GLY A 58 5.71 -13.65 1.13
CA GLY A 58 6.46 -14.52 0.22
C GLY A 58 6.40 -14.08 -1.26
N LEU A 59 6.16 -12.79 -1.53
CA LEU A 59 6.12 -12.25 -2.89
C LEU A 59 7.52 -11.89 -3.40
N GLU A 60 7.73 -12.02 -4.71
CA GLU A 60 8.93 -11.54 -5.39
C GLU A 60 8.83 -10.02 -5.60
N VAL A 61 9.61 -9.22 -4.86
CA VAL A 61 9.58 -7.76 -4.94
C VAL A 61 10.61 -7.22 -5.91
N ARG A 62 10.21 -6.28 -6.76
CA ARG A 62 11.09 -5.50 -7.65
C ARG A 62 10.68 -4.02 -7.63
N VAL A 63 11.67 -3.14 -7.58
CA VAL A 63 11.48 -1.69 -7.76
C VAL A 63 12.08 -1.28 -9.11
N ASP A 64 11.36 -0.50 -9.90
CA ASP A 64 11.88 0.03 -11.16
C ASP A 64 12.65 1.36 -11.00
N ARG A 65 13.12 1.92 -12.11
CA ARG A 65 13.94 3.14 -12.10
C ARG A 65 13.18 4.40 -11.68
N ILE A 66 11.86 4.39 -11.66
CA ILE A 66 11.03 5.53 -11.26
C ILE A 66 10.32 5.29 -9.92
N GLY A 67 10.67 4.21 -9.22
CA GLY A 67 10.19 3.93 -7.86
C GLY A 67 8.86 3.19 -7.79
N ASN A 68 8.35 2.66 -8.91
CA ASN A 68 7.20 1.75 -8.84
C ASN A 68 7.63 0.45 -8.15
N VAL A 69 6.81 0.01 -7.20
CA VAL A 69 7.01 -1.25 -6.48
C VAL A 69 6.10 -2.31 -7.09
N TYR A 70 6.69 -3.44 -7.47
CA TYR A 70 5.98 -4.62 -7.96
C TYR A 70 6.20 -5.76 -6.98
N ALA A 71 5.13 -6.45 -6.58
CA ALA A 71 5.20 -7.68 -5.80
C ALA A 71 4.49 -8.81 -6.56
N THR A 72 5.26 -9.80 -6.99
CA THR A 72 4.76 -10.87 -7.85
C THR A 72 4.54 -12.14 -7.04
N ARG A 73 3.31 -12.65 -7.08
CA ARG A 73 3.03 -14.05 -6.69
C ARG A 73 3.26 -14.93 -7.92
N PRO A 74 4.25 -15.85 -7.91
CA PRO A 74 4.51 -16.70 -9.07
C PRO A 74 3.30 -17.58 -9.39
N GLY A 75 2.87 -17.54 -10.66
CA GLY A 75 1.90 -18.49 -11.20
C GLY A 75 2.53 -19.86 -11.47
N THR A 76 1.69 -20.86 -11.76
CA THR A 76 2.15 -22.19 -12.16
C THR A 76 2.77 -22.21 -13.56
N ASP A 77 2.42 -21.24 -14.42
CA ASP A 77 3.03 -21.01 -15.72
C ASP A 77 3.44 -19.53 -15.84
N ARG A 78 4.74 -19.27 -15.94
CA ARG A 78 5.31 -17.91 -16.00
C ARG A 78 5.42 -17.35 -17.42
N SER A 79 5.03 -18.13 -18.44
CA SER A 79 5.01 -17.67 -19.83
C SER A 79 3.76 -16.85 -20.17
N LEU A 80 2.70 -16.96 -19.36
CA LEU A 80 1.46 -16.23 -19.53
C LEU A 80 1.60 -14.76 -19.08
N PRO A 81 0.82 -13.84 -19.68
CA PRO A 81 0.74 -12.46 -19.21
C PRO A 81 0.34 -12.38 -17.73
N CYS A 82 0.96 -11.46 -16.99
CA CYS A 82 0.56 -11.22 -15.61
C CYS A 82 -0.81 -10.55 -15.52
N VAL A 83 -1.59 -10.92 -14.51
CA VAL A 83 -2.70 -10.09 -14.03
C VAL A 83 -2.13 -9.12 -13.02
N LEU A 84 -2.33 -7.82 -13.25
CA LEU A 84 -1.82 -6.77 -12.39
C LEU A 84 -2.98 -6.04 -11.72
N MET A 85 -2.84 -5.80 -10.42
CA MET A 85 -3.69 -4.88 -9.68
C MET A 85 -2.82 -4.03 -8.76
N GLY A 86 -3.37 -2.89 -8.34
CA GLY A 86 -2.69 -1.95 -7.50
C GLY A 86 -3.33 -0.57 -7.63
N SER A 87 -2.65 0.42 -7.05
CA SER A 87 -3.04 1.83 -7.08
C SER A 87 -1.82 2.66 -6.66
N HIS A 88 -2.01 3.72 -5.87
CA HIS A 88 -0.95 4.54 -5.29
C HIS A 88 -1.01 4.51 -3.75
N ILE A 89 0.08 4.90 -3.08
CA ILE A 89 0.09 5.07 -1.62
C ILE A 89 0.42 6.50 -1.19
N ASP A 90 0.90 7.35 -2.08
CA ASP A 90 1.00 8.79 -1.82
C ASP A 90 -0.38 9.42 -1.73
N THR A 91 -0.45 10.55 -1.03
CA THR A 91 -1.69 11.30 -0.79
C THR A 91 -1.53 12.76 -1.20
N VAL A 92 -2.66 13.45 -1.33
CA VAL A 92 -2.69 14.93 -1.37
C VAL A 92 -2.40 15.53 0.01
N ALA A 93 -2.14 16.84 0.06
CA ALA A 93 -1.75 17.54 1.29
C ALA A 93 -2.74 17.36 2.47
N THR A 94 -4.03 17.22 2.16
CA THR A 94 -5.10 16.99 3.13
C THR A 94 -5.83 15.68 2.84
N GLY A 95 -5.08 14.62 2.54
CA GLY A 95 -5.62 13.32 2.13
C GLY A 95 -6.26 12.52 3.27
N GLY A 96 -7.09 11.55 2.89
CA GLY A 96 -7.63 10.52 3.80
C GLY A 96 -6.78 9.25 3.80
N ALA A 97 -7.15 8.28 4.64
CA ALA A 97 -6.41 7.03 4.81
C ALA A 97 -6.61 6.00 3.68
N PHE A 98 -7.66 6.14 2.87
CA PHE A 98 -8.13 5.06 1.99
C PHE A 98 -7.88 5.30 0.50
N ASP A 99 -7.81 6.56 0.08
CA ASP A 99 -7.58 6.91 -1.32
C ASP A 99 -6.21 6.38 -1.78
N GLY A 100 -6.20 5.71 -2.93
CA GLY A 100 -5.07 4.91 -3.41
C GLY A 100 -4.81 3.65 -2.58
N THR A 101 -4.49 3.84 -1.30
CA THR A 101 -3.96 2.82 -0.37
C THR A 101 -4.83 1.57 -0.30
N LEU A 102 -6.16 1.71 -0.30
CA LEU A 102 -7.07 0.56 -0.30
C LEU A 102 -6.89 -0.34 -1.53
N GLY A 103 -6.63 0.25 -2.70
CA GLY A 103 -6.39 -0.50 -3.94
C GLY A 103 -5.03 -1.22 -3.95
N VAL A 104 -4.06 -0.75 -3.17
CA VAL A 104 -2.76 -1.42 -3.01
C VAL A 104 -2.86 -2.58 -2.00
N LEU A 105 -3.46 -2.36 -0.83
CA LEU A 105 -3.51 -3.36 0.24
C LEU A 105 -4.66 -4.38 0.09
N GLY A 106 -5.70 -4.03 -0.67
CA GLY A 106 -6.82 -4.93 -0.94
C GLY A 106 -6.57 -5.91 -2.09
N GLY A 107 -5.47 -5.74 -2.81
CA GLY A 107 -5.06 -6.60 -3.91
C GLY A 107 -4.26 -7.84 -3.52
#